data_AF-A0A8S1T1M6-F1
#
_entry.id   AF-A0A8S1T1M6-F1
#
_cell.length_a   1.000
_cell.length_b   1.000
_cell.length_c   1.000
_cell.angle_alpha   90.00
_cell.angle_beta   90.00
_cell.angle_gamma   90.00
#
_symmetry.space_group_name_H-M   'P 1'
#
loop_
_entity.id
_entity.type
_entity.pdbx_description
1 polymer ?
#
loop_
_entity_poly.entity_id
_entity_poly.type
_entity_poly.pdbx_seq_one_letter_code
_entity_poly.pdbx_strand_id
1 'polypeptide(L)'
;MKSKPSKNYYQRMFIVRNESAQSRKYQLYQSAPQTSISFMINGQSLTKTKINTQPSLTPKEIKVKQALKSIKYKLQSLKFEQSEIKKQVMQQSEAFKSNLQQIKSKEVQNINAIQQYFNEQNKFYQQEIQKLQQQIEVINYQVQFLQ
;
A
#
# COMPACT_ATOMS: atom_id res chain seq x y z
N MET A 1 -7.72 51.44 -6.27
CA MET A 1 -8.30 50.62 -5.18
C MET A 1 -8.74 49.27 -5.74
N LYS A 2 -8.03 48.18 -5.44
CA LYS A 2 -8.53 46.80 -5.49
C LYS A 2 -7.82 46.02 -4.39
N SER A 3 -8.59 45.58 -3.40
CA SER A 3 -8.15 44.86 -2.20
C SER A 3 -7.76 43.42 -2.54
N LYS A 4 -6.64 42.96 -1.97
CA LYS A 4 -6.23 41.55 -1.99
C LYS A 4 -6.99 40.79 -0.89
N PRO A 5 -7.46 39.56 -1.11
CA PRO A 5 -8.08 38.78 -0.04
C PRO A 5 -7.01 38.35 0.97
N SER A 6 -7.27 38.59 2.25
CA SER A 6 -6.42 38.15 3.35
C SER A 6 -6.49 36.63 3.48
N LYS A 7 -5.32 35.99 3.55
CA LYS A 7 -5.20 34.57 3.86
C LYS A 7 -5.51 34.39 5.35
N ASN A 8 -6.70 33.89 5.67
CA ASN A 8 -7.01 33.41 7.01
C ASN A 8 -6.10 32.21 7.32
N TYR A 9 -5.04 32.47 8.07
CA TYR A 9 -4.23 31.45 8.71
C TYR A 9 -5.06 30.86 9.86
N TYR A 10 -5.67 29.70 9.63
CA TYR A 10 -6.17 28.88 10.73
C TYR A 10 -4.96 28.35 11.50
N GLN A 11 -4.63 29.03 12.60
CA GLN A 11 -3.67 28.55 13.59
C GLN A 11 -4.26 27.30 14.25
N ARG A 12 -3.91 26.12 13.73
CA ARG A 12 -4.21 24.85 14.41
C ARG A 12 -3.35 24.81 15.68
N MET A 13 -4.00 24.98 16.82
CA MET A 13 -3.40 24.73 18.13
C MET A 13 -3.05 23.25 18.21
N PHE A 14 -1.76 22.92 18.15
CA PHE A 14 -1.29 21.58 18.48
C PHE A 14 -1.16 21.49 20.00
N ILE A 15 -1.92 20.58 20.61
CA ILE A 15 -1.65 20.18 21.99
C ILE A 15 -0.39 19.32 21.95
N VAL A 16 0.77 19.92 22.25
CA VAL A 16 1.98 19.18 22.57
C VAL A 16 1.76 18.55 23.95
N ARG A 17 1.39 17.27 23.98
CA ARG A 17 1.36 16.51 25.23
C ARG A 17 2.81 16.28 25.66
N ASN A 18 3.26 16.99 26.68
CA ASN A 18 4.44 16.59 27.43
C ASN A 18 4.11 15.25 28.12
N GLU A 19 4.69 14.15 27.65
CA GLU A 19 4.55 12.83 28.28
C GLU A 19 5.40 12.68 29.55
N SER A 20 5.82 13.78 30.17
CA SER A 20 6.24 13.78 31.58
C SER A 20 5.02 13.91 32.50
N ALA A 21 3.99 13.11 32.26
CA ALA A 21 2.95 12.87 33.25
C ALA A 21 3.53 11.89 34.26
N GLN A 22 4.17 12.41 35.31
CA GLN A 22 4.35 11.64 36.53
C GLN A 22 2.98 11.09 36.91
N SER A 23 2.86 9.76 36.84
CA SER A 23 1.73 9.02 37.36
C SER A 23 1.51 9.46 38.80
N ARG A 24 0.54 10.35 39.02
CA ARG A 24 -0.03 10.56 40.34
C ARG A 24 -0.71 9.25 40.69
N LYS A 25 0.02 8.40 41.41
CA LYS A 25 -0.54 7.19 42.00
C LYS A 25 -1.72 7.64 42.84
N TYR A 26 -2.92 7.29 42.41
CA TYR A 26 -4.04 7.18 43.33
C TYR A 26 -3.59 6.16 44.39
N GLN A 27 -3.20 6.65 45.57
CA GLN A 27 -3.16 5.83 46.77
C GLN A 27 -4.61 5.48 47.07
N LEU A 28 -5.11 4.43 46.42
CA LEU A 28 -6.20 3.67 46.99
C LEU A 28 -5.73 3.25 48.36
N TYR A 29 -6.47 3.70 49.37
CA TYR A 29 -6.40 3.24 50.74
C TYR A 29 -6.26 1.70 50.70
N GLN A 30 -5.07 1.18 51.00
CA GLN A 30 -4.93 -0.25 51.26
C GLN A 30 -5.71 -0.49 52.54
N SER A 31 -6.88 -1.11 52.41
CA SER A 31 -7.50 -1.75 53.56
C SER A 31 -6.45 -2.67 54.17
N ALA A 32 -6.16 -2.47 55.46
CA ALA A 32 -5.30 -3.36 56.22
C ALA A 32 -5.78 -4.81 55.98
N PRO A 33 -4.87 -5.79 55.87
CA PRO A 33 -5.27 -7.17 55.69
C PRO A 33 -6.22 -7.54 56.84
N GLN A 34 -7.49 -7.81 56.50
CA GLN A 34 -8.42 -8.42 57.44
C GLN A 34 -7.83 -9.79 57.81
N THR A 35 -7.29 -9.88 59.02
CA THR A 35 -6.96 -11.17 59.61
C THR A 35 -8.28 -11.92 59.81
N SER A 36 -8.47 -13.02 59.10
CA SER A 36 -9.62 -13.89 59.31
C SER A 36 -9.57 -14.42 60.74
N ILE A 37 -10.50 -13.98 61.59
CA ILE A 37 -10.66 -14.49 62.95
C ILE A 37 -10.98 -15.98 62.83
N SER A 38 -10.02 -16.82 63.21
CA SER A 38 -10.15 -18.27 63.16
C SER A 38 -10.54 -18.76 64.54
N PHE A 39 -11.77 -19.27 64.68
CA PHE A 39 -12.22 -19.88 65.92
C PHE A 39 -11.60 -21.28 66.04
N MET A 40 -10.95 -21.54 67.16
CA MET A 40 -10.38 -22.84 67.50
C MET A 40 -11.19 -23.46 68.64
N ILE A 41 -11.53 -24.73 68.53
CA ILE A 41 -12.07 -25.53 69.64
C ILE A 41 -11.12 -26.70 69.83
N ASN A 42 -10.61 -26.90 71.05
CA ASN A 42 -9.65 -27.96 71.40
C ASN A 42 -8.42 -28.02 70.48
N GLY A 43 -7.90 -26.85 70.07
CA GLY A 43 -6.69 -26.77 69.23
C GLY A 43 -6.91 -27.05 67.73
N GLN A 44 -8.14 -27.27 67.27
CA GLN A 44 -8.44 -27.46 65.84
C GLN A 44 -9.19 -26.25 65.25
N SER A 45 -8.72 -25.75 64.11
CA SER A 45 -9.35 -24.66 63.36
C SER A 45 -10.61 -25.15 62.63
N LEU A 46 -11.72 -24.42 62.74
CA LEU A 46 -13.00 -24.77 62.11
C LEU A 46 -13.11 -24.34 60.62
N THR A 47 -12.12 -23.64 60.07
CA THR A 47 -12.16 -23.20 58.67
C THR A 47 -11.63 -24.29 57.75
N LYS A 48 -12.53 -24.93 56.99
CA LYS A 48 -12.14 -25.80 55.86
C LYS A 48 -11.53 -24.93 54.76
N THR A 49 -10.21 -24.80 54.77
CA THR A 49 -9.47 -24.21 53.65
C THR A 49 -9.63 -25.15 52.45
N LYS A 50 -10.52 -24.83 51.51
CA LYS A 50 -10.47 -25.43 50.16
C LYS A 50 -9.18 -24.92 49.52
N ILE A 51 -8.10 -25.66 49.72
CA ILE A 51 -6.84 -25.43 48.99
C ILE A 51 -7.16 -25.77 47.54
N ASN A 52 -7.39 -24.76 46.72
CA ASN A 52 -7.47 -24.90 45.29
C ASN A 52 -6.03 -25.10 44.79
N THR A 53 -5.54 -26.34 44.89
CA THR A 53 -4.24 -26.74 44.34
C THR A 53 -4.34 -26.69 42.82
N GLN A 54 -4.05 -25.52 42.24
CA GLN A 54 -3.55 -25.53 40.87
C GLN A 54 -2.28 -26.38 40.86
N PRO A 55 -2.18 -27.41 40.00
CA PRO A 55 -0.97 -28.21 39.91
C PRO A 55 0.20 -27.31 39.53
N SER A 56 1.24 -27.28 40.35
CA SER A 56 2.45 -26.52 40.04
C SER A 56 3.12 -27.15 38.83
N LEU A 57 3.20 -26.40 37.73
CA LEU A 57 3.84 -26.87 36.52
C LEU A 57 5.31 -27.21 36.78
N THR A 58 5.74 -28.36 36.28
CA THR A 58 7.14 -28.76 36.29
C THR A 58 7.99 -27.80 35.43
N PRO A 59 9.29 -27.66 35.71
CA PRO A 59 10.19 -26.83 34.89
C PRO A 59 10.18 -27.21 33.39
N LYS A 60 9.95 -28.49 33.06
CA LYS A 60 9.81 -28.96 31.66
C LYS A 60 8.54 -28.39 31.01
N GLU A 61 7.40 -28.42 31.70
CA GLU A 61 6.14 -27.88 31.19
C GLU A 61 6.19 -26.35 31.02
N ILE A 62 6.90 -25.64 31.90
CA ILE A 62 7.13 -24.20 31.75
C ILE A 62 7.90 -23.90 30.45
N LYS A 63 8.98 -24.63 30.17
CA LYS A 63 9.76 -24.48 28.94
C LYS A 63 8.93 -24.79 27.69
N VAL A 64 8.12 -25.85 27.73
CA VAL A 64 7.21 -26.21 26.62
C VAL A 64 6.17 -25.11 26.38
N LYS A 65 5.55 -24.59 27.43
CA LYS A 65 4.56 -23.50 27.34
C LYS A 65 5.17 -22.22 26.76
N GLN A 66 6.41 -21.89 27.15
CA GLN A 66 7.15 -20.76 26.58
C GLN A 66 7.46 -20.98 25.09
N ALA A 67 7.94 -22.16 24.72
CA ALA A 67 8.20 -22.50 23.32
C ALA A 67 6.94 -22.41 22.45
N LEU A 68 5.81 -22.96 22.93
CA LEU A 68 4.52 -22.87 22.25
C LEU A 68 4.06 -21.43 22.07
N LYS A 69 4.23 -20.59 23.09
CA LYS A 69 3.91 -19.15 23.02
C LYS A 69 4.75 -18.46 21.93
N SER A 70 6.06 -18.71 21.90
CA SER A 70 6.96 -18.17 20.87
C SER A 70 6.60 -18.64 19.47
N ILE A 71 6.31 -19.93 19.29
CA ILE A 71 5.87 -20.50 18.01
C ILE A 71 4.57 -19.85 17.55
N LYS A 72 3.59 -19.65 18.46
CA LYS A 72 2.32 -19.00 18.14
C LYS A 72 2.53 -17.59 17.59
N TYR A 73 3.39 -16.78 18.22
CA TYR A 73 3.69 -15.44 17.73
C TYR A 73 4.41 -15.46 16.39
N LYS A 74 5.40 -16.36 16.21
CA LYS A 74 6.12 -16.48 14.94
C LYS A 74 5.16 -16.87 13.81
N LEU A 75 4.25 -17.81 14.04
CA LEU A 75 3.23 -18.19 13.07
C LEU A 75 2.30 -17.02 12.72
N GLN A 76 1.92 -16.19 13.70
CA GLN A 76 1.11 -15.01 13.46
C GLN A 76 1.85 -13.97 12.61
N SER A 77 3.13 -13.72 12.89
CA SER A 77 3.98 -12.82 12.08
C SER A 77 4.08 -13.32 10.65
N LEU A 78 4.38 -14.60 10.45
CA LEU A 78 4.51 -15.20 9.12
C LEU A 78 3.21 -15.11 8.31
N LYS A 79 2.05 -15.31 8.95
CA LYS A 79 0.75 -15.13 8.29
C LYS A 79 0.51 -13.69 7.85
N PHE A 80 0.91 -12.73 8.68
CA PHE A 80 0.80 -11.31 8.36
C PHE A 80 1.73 -10.95 7.20
N GLU A 81 3.01 -11.32 7.27
CA GLU A 81 3.99 -11.12 6.19
C GLU A 81 3.52 -11.74 4.87
N GLN A 82 3.00 -12.97 4.91
CA GLN A 82 2.44 -13.63 3.72
C GLN A 82 1.28 -12.82 3.11
N SER A 83 0.41 -12.25 3.94
CA SER A 83 -0.71 -11.43 3.47
C SER A 83 -0.25 -10.12 2.83
N GLU A 84 0.76 -9.47 3.40
CA GLU A 84 1.34 -8.24 2.86
C GLU A 84 2.08 -8.51 1.55
N ILE A 85 2.87 -9.58 1.47
CA ILE A 85 3.54 -10.00 0.22
C ILE A 85 2.49 -10.26 -0.87
N LYS A 86 1.42 -11.00 -0.56
CA LYS A 86 0.35 -11.26 -1.52
C LYS A 86 -0.27 -9.97 -2.05
N LYS A 87 -0.54 -9.01 -1.16
CA LYS A 87 -1.09 -7.70 -1.53
C LYS A 87 -0.13 -6.92 -2.44
N GLN A 88 1.16 -6.88 -2.10
CA GLN A 88 2.18 -6.21 -2.91
C GLN A 88 2.28 -6.82 -4.31
N VAL A 89 2.32 -8.16 -4.41
CA VAL A 89 2.37 -8.86 -5.69
C VAL A 89 1.13 -8.55 -6.55
N MET A 90 -0.06 -8.54 -5.95
CA MET A 90 -1.29 -8.18 -6.68
C MET A 90 -1.23 -6.75 -7.22
N GLN A 91 -0.85 -5.78 -6.38
CA GLN A 91 -0.74 -4.38 -6.79
C GLN A 91 0.30 -4.18 -7.91
N GLN A 92 1.47 -4.82 -7.79
CA GLN A 92 2.50 -4.76 -8.83
C GLN A 92 2.03 -5.40 -10.13
N SER A 93 1.31 -6.54 -10.06
CA SER A 93 0.77 -7.20 -11.24
C SER A 93 -0.27 -6.34 -11.97
N GLU A 94 -1.14 -5.65 -11.24
CA GLU A 94 -2.13 -4.74 -11.83
C GLU A 94 -1.46 -3.53 -12.49
N ALA A 95 -0.48 -2.92 -11.80
CA ALA A 95 0.30 -1.82 -12.35
C ALA A 95 1.05 -2.24 -13.62
N PHE A 96 1.69 -3.41 -13.62
CA PHE A 96 2.39 -3.95 -14.78
C PHE A 96 1.43 -4.16 -15.96
N LYS A 97 0.26 -4.77 -15.73
CA LYS A 97 -0.75 -5.00 -16.77
C LYS A 97 -1.24 -3.68 -17.38
N SER A 98 -1.49 -2.67 -16.55
CA SER A 98 -1.89 -1.33 -17.00
C SER A 98 -0.81 -0.69 -17.87
N ASN A 99 0.44 -0.71 -17.42
CA ASN A 99 1.57 -0.16 -18.17
C ASN A 99 1.75 -0.85 -19.53
N LEU A 100 1.64 -2.18 -19.56
CA LEU A 100 1.75 -2.94 -20.80
C LEU A 100 0.64 -2.56 -21.80
N GLN A 101 -0.58 -2.34 -21.31
CA GLN A 101 -1.70 -1.90 -22.15
C GLN A 101 -1.46 -0.50 -22.73
N GLN A 102 -0.94 0.43 -21.92
CA GLN A 102 -0.60 1.77 -22.37
C GLN A 102 0.50 1.75 -23.44
N ILE A 103 1.57 0.97 -23.23
CA ILE A 103 2.65 0.81 -24.21
C ILE A 103 2.09 0.30 -25.53
N LYS A 104 1.30 -0.79 -25.51
CA LYS A 104 0.67 -1.34 -26.71
C LYS A 104 -0.20 -0.30 -27.43
N SER A 105 -1.03 0.44 -26.71
CA SER A 105 -1.87 1.47 -27.34
C SER A 105 -1.05 2.58 -28.00
N LYS A 106 0.06 2.98 -27.37
CA LYS A 106 0.95 4.02 -27.89
C LYS A 106 1.70 3.55 -29.13
N GLU A 107 2.19 2.30 -29.12
CA GLU A 107 2.84 1.71 -30.29
C GLU A 107 1.89 1.61 -31.48
N VAL A 108 0.66 1.16 -31.26
CA VAL A 108 -0.38 1.13 -32.31
C VAL A 108 -0.66 2.53 -32.87
N GLN A 109 -0.80 3.53 -31.99
CA GLN A 109 -0.97 4.92 -32.42
C GLN A 109 0.20 5.43 -33.26
N ASN A 110 1.44 5.14 -32.83
CA ASN A 110 2.64 5.54 -33.57
C ASN A 110 2.72 4.87 -34.95
N ILE A 111 2.45 3.56 -35.02
CA ILE A 111 2.43 2.82 -36.30
C ILE A 111 1.39 3.43 -37.25
N ASN A 112 0.18 3.72 -36.75
CA ASN A 112 -0.86 4.34 -37.56
C ASN A 112 -0.45 5.72 -38.07
N ALA A 113 0.18 6.55 -37.23
CA ALA A 113 0.67 7.87 -37.62
C ALA A 113 1.76 7.78 -38.70
N ILE A 114 2.69 6.83 -38.55
CA ILE A 114 3.73 6.56 -39.55
C ILE A 114 3.09 6.12 -40.88
N GLN A 115 2.11 5.22 -40.84
CA GLN A 115 1.40 4.76 -42.03
C GLN A 115 0.67 5.92 -42.73
N GLN A 116 0.01 6.80 -41.97
CA GLN A 116 -0.62 8.00 -42.51
C GLN A 116 0.39 8.91 -43.21
N TYR A 117 1.53 9.17 -42.56
CA TYR A 117 2.61 9.98 -43.15
C TYR A 117 3.09 9.39 -44.48
N PHE A 118 3.40 8.09 -44.53
CA PHE A 118 3.83 7.44 -45.78
C PHE A 118 2.75 7.48 -46.87
N ASN A 119 1.47 7.35 -46.50
CA ASN A 119 0.37 7.47 -47.46
C ASN A 119 0.28 8.87 -48.06
N GLU A 120 0.48 9.91 -47.24
CA GLU A 120 0.51 11.31 -47.72
C GLU A 120 1.71 11.57 -48.64
N GLN A 121 2.90 11.08 -48.26
CA GLN A 121 4.09 11.18 -49.12
C GLN A 121 3.88 10.47 -50.46
N ASN A 122 3.31 9.26 -50.45
CA ASN A 122 3.01 8.54 -51.68
C ASN A 122 2.04 9.30 -52.58
N LYS A 123 0.98 9.91 -52.02
CA LYS A 123 0.06 10.76 -52.79
C LYS A 123 0.78 11.96 -53.39
N PHE A 124 1.63 12.62 -52.62
CA PHE A 124 2.42 13.75 -53.11
C PHE A 124 3.31 13.35 -54.28
N TYR A 125 4.08 12.27 -54.15
CA TYR A 125 4.96 11.79 -55.23
C TYR A 125 4.17 11.36 -56.47
N GLN A 126 3.02 10.72 -56.32
CA GLN A 126 2.15 10.38 -57.46
C GLN A 126 1.68 11.62 -58.21
N GLN A 127 1.32 12.69 -57.50
CA GLN A 127 0.93 13.96 -58.12
C GLN A 127 2.10 14.61 -58.88
N GLU A 128 3.29 14.61 -58.28
CA GLU A 128 4.49 15.16 -58.95
C GLU A 128 4.85 14.35 -60.20
N ILE A 129 4.78 13.02 -60.15
CA ILE A 129 4.98 12.15 -61.32
C ILE A 129 3.96 12.48 -62.43
N GLN A 130 2.69 12.66 -62.09
CA GLN A 130 1.65 13.03 -63.06
C GLN A 130 1.95 14.38 -63.73
N LYS A 131 2.38 15.39 -62.96
CA LYS A 131 2.77 16.69 -63.51
C LYS A 131 3.95 16.56 -64.47
N LEU A 132 4.97 15.78 -64.10
CA LEU A 132 6.13 15.56 -64.96
C LEU A 132 5.74 14.83 -66.25
N GLN A 133 4.84 13.84 -66.18
CA GLN A 133 4.32 13.15 -67.36
C GLN A 133 3.59 14.11 -68.31
N GLN A 134 2.76 15.01 -67.77
CA GLN A 134 2.08 16.03 -68.57
C GLN A 134 3.07 17.00 -69.24
N GLN A 135 4.12 17.41 -68.52
CA GLN A 135 5.15 18.27 -69.09
C GLN A 135 5.90 17.59 -70.24
N ILE A 136 6.25 16.31 -70.08
CA ILE A 136 6.89 15.51 -71.14
C ILE A 136 5.98 15.42 -72.37
N GLU A 137 4.68 15.18 -72.16
CA GLU A 137 3.70 15.10 -73.26
C GLU A 137 3.63 16.42 -74.05
N VAL A 138 3.56 17.56 -73.35
CA VAL A 138 3.58 18.89 -74.00
C VAL A 138 4.87 19.11 -74.80
N ILE A 139 6.04 18.77 -74.24
CA ILE A 139 7.32 18.89 -74.94
C ILE A 139 7.33 18.02 -76.20
N ASN A 140 6.86 16.77 -76.10
CA ASN A 140 6.79 15.86 -77.24
C ASN A 140 5.91 16.43 -78.37
N TYR A 141 4.75 17.01 -78.02
CA TYR A 141 3.88 17.68 -79.00
C TYR A 141 4.58 18.89 -79.66
N GLN A 142 5.29 19.71 -78.89
CA GLN A 142 6.04 20.84 -79.42
C GLN A 142 7.15 20.40 -80.38
N VAL A 143 7.90 19.36 -80.03
CA VAL A 143 8.95 18.80 -80.90
C VAL A 143 8.36 18.28 -82.21
N GLN A 144 7.24 17.54 -82.15
CA GLN A 144 6.57 17.02 -83.36
C GLN A 144 6.08 18.14 -84.30
N PHE A 145 5.67 19.29 -83.75
CA PHE A 145 5.22 20.43 -84.57
C PHE A 145 6.36 21.20 -85.23
N LEU A 146 7.58 21.10 -84.69
CA LEU A 146 8.77 21.79 -85.20
C LEU A 146 9.59 20.96 -86.21
N GLN A 147 9.22 19.70 -86.43
CA GLN A 147 9.81 18.78 -87.41
C GLN A 147 8.98 18.74 -88.69
#